data_AF-A0A978S9Z2-F1
#
_entry.id   AF-A0A978S9Z2-F1
#
_cell.length_a   1.000
_cell.length_b   1.000
_cell.length_c   1.000
_cell.angle_alpha   90.00
_cell.angle_beta   90.00
_cell.angle_gamma   90.00
#
_symmetry.space_group_name_H-M   'P 1'
#
loop_
_entity.id
_entity.type
_entity.pdbx_description
1 polymer ?
#
loop_
_entity_poly.entity_id
_entity_poly.type
_entity_poly.pdbx_seq_one_letter_code
_entity_poly.pdbx_strand_id
1 'polypeptide(L)'
;MLKTINQQESTVADLAEGVKVNTSIPSAHHAALRCGFAGYPLNPRWNGQKVYAWNTGRQLKQGLFTGEMVIRAKDSMLVPAWEQNLTCDTEPTPKASIRLWWGSELKLGGFRLG
;
A
#
# COMPACT_ATOMS: atom_id res chain seq x y z
N MET A 1 -26.67 -4.69 -27.23
CA MET A 1 -25.31 -4.12 -27.42
C MET A 1 -24.44 -4.59 -26.26
N LEU A 2 -23.51 -5.52 -26.50
CA LEU A 2 -22.59 -6.01 -25.47
C LEU A 2 -21.43 -5.01 -25.37
N LYS A 3 -21.25 -4.39 -24.20
CA LYS A 3 -20.10 -3.53 -23.91
C LYS A 3 -18.86 -4.43 -23.80
N THR A 4 -17.98 -4.36 -24.79
CA THR A 4 -16.65 -4.95 -24.74
C THR A 4 -15.91 -4.37 -23.53
N ILE A 5 -15.71 -5.20 -22.50
CA ILE A 5 -14.87 -4.84 -21.36
C ILE A 5 -13.45 -4.87 -21.91
N ASN A 6 -12.88 -3.70 -22.20
CA ASN A 6 -11.45 -3.57 -22.50
C ASN A 6 -10.70 -4.18 -21.31
N GLN A 7 -10.17 -5.40 -21.48
CA GLN A 7 -9.22 -5.98 -20.56
C GLN A 7 -8.00 -5.07 -20.58
N GLN A 8 -7.92 -4.13 -19.64
CA GLN A 8 -6.70 -3.37 -19.43
C GLN A 8 -5.63 -4.37 -19.04
N GLU A 9 -4.70 -4.65 -19.95
CA GLU A 9 -3.60 -5.56 -19.73
C GLU A 9 -2.82 -5.08 -18.50
N SER A 10 -2.99 -5.79 -17.39
CA SER A 10 -2.31 -5.49 -16.14
C SER A 10 -0.88 -6.02 -16.27
N THR A 11 0.09 -5.12 -16.33
CA THR A 11 1.51 -5.46 -16.46
C THR A 11 2.21 -5.34 -15.13
N VAL A 12 3.17 -6.24 -14.89
CA VAL A 12 4.01 -6.16 -13.69
C VAL A 12 5.17 -5.21 -13.97
N ALA A 13 5.30 -4.16 -13.16
CA ALA A 13 6.36 -3.18 -13.24
C ALA A 13 7.28 -3.30 -12.02
N ASP A 14 8.59 -3.42 -12.23
CA ASP A 14 9.55 -3.29 -11.12
C ASP A 14 9.65 -1.82 -10.71
N LEU A 15 9.50 -1.51 -9.43
CA LEU A 15 9.59 -0.15 -8.88
C LEU A 15 10.98 0.14 -8.31
N ALA A 16 11.53 -0.83 -7.58
CA ALA A 16 12.83 -0.79 -6.94
C ALA A 16 13.38 -2.22 -6.79
N GLU A 17 14.59 -2.36 -6.29
CA GLU A 17 15.15 -3.67 -5.96
C GLU A 17 14.25 -4.40 -4.95
N GLY A 18 13.72 -5.56 -5.35
CA GLY A 18 12.80 -6.34 -4.52
C GLY A 18 11.39 -5.77 -4.37
N VAL A 19 10.97 -4.80 -5.19
CA VAL A 19 9.61 -4.24 -5.17
C VAL A 19 9.00 -4.23 -6.57
N LYS A 20 7.89 -4.97 -6.74
CA LYS A 20 7.13 -5.07 -7.98
C LYS A 20 5.71 -4.56 -7.77
N VAL A 21 5.05 -4.04 -8.78
CA VAL A 21 3.63 -3.65 -8.69
C VAL A 21 2.88 -4.11 -9.93
N ASN A 22 1.64 -4.56 -9.74
CA ASN A 22 0.75 -4.77 -10.86
C ASN A 22 0.08 -3.45 -11.25
N THR A 23 0.22 -3.04 -12.50
CA THR A 23 -0.29 -1.75 -12.97
C THR A 23 -0.83 -1.83 -14.39
N SER A 24 -1.86 -1.05 -14.69
CA SER A 24 -2.36 -0.82 -16.05
C SER A 24 -1.52 0.20 -16.82
N ILE A 25 -0.46 0.75 -16.22
CA ILE A 25 0.43 1.70 -16.89
C ILE A 25 1.28 0.96 -17.93
N PRO A 26 1.29 1.44 -19.20
CA PRO A 26 2.12 0.85 -20.24
C PRO A 26 3.61 0.83 -19.88
N SER A 27 4.31 -0.22 -20.31
CA SER A 27 5.76 -0.40 -20.08
C SER A 27 6.61 0.80 -20.50
N ALA A 28 6.22 1.51 -21.56
CA ALA A 28 6.87 2.74 -22.02
C ALA A 28 6.94 3.86 -20.96
N HIS A 29 6.06 3.82 -19.95
CA HIS A 29 5.96 4.82 -18.88
C HIS A 29 6.44 4.30 -17.52
N HIS A 30 6.92 3.06 -17.43
CA HIS A 30 7.44 2.48 -16.18
C HIS A 30 8.63 3.26 -15.63
N ALA A 31 9.45 3.88 -16.48
CA ALA A 31 10.53 4.75 -16.03
C ALA A 31 10.01 5.93 -15.19
N ALA A 32 8.91 6.56 -15.60
CA ALA A 32 8.32 7.67 -14.85
C ALA A 32 7.69 7.18 -13.53
N LEU A 33 7.06 6.01 -13.55
CA LEU A 33 6.52 5.33 -12.37
C LEU A 33 7.64 5.07 -11.32
N ARG A 34 8.75 4.48 -11.75
CA ARG A 34 9.95 4.25 -10.92
C ARG A 34 10.49 5.55 -10.35
N CYS A 35 10.59 6.60 -11.16
CA CYS A 35 11.07 7.90 -10.70
C CYS A 35 10.19 8.48 -9.59
N GLY A 36 8.87 8.34 -9.72
CA GLY A 36 7.91 8.78 -8.69
C GLY A 36 8.07 8.00 -7.39
N PHE A 37 8.22 6.68 -7.49
CA PHE A 37 8.43 5.81 -6.33
C PHE A 37 9.77 6.07 -5.62
N ALA A 38 10.84 6.30 -6.37
CA ALA A 38 12.13 6.69 -5.80
C ALA A 38 12.10 8.08 -5.15
N GLY A 39 11.22 8.97 -5.61
CA GLY A 39 11.07 10.34 -5.09
C GLY A 39 11.86 11.39 -5.88
N TYR A 40 12.19 11.10 -7.14
CA TYR A 40 12.80 12.09 -8.04
C TYR A 40 11.80 13.22 -8.36
N PRO A 41 12.30 14.45 -8.62
CA PRO A 41 11.45 15.55 -9.03
C PRO A 41 10.75 15.26 -10.37
N LEU A 42 9.61 15.93 -10.58
CA LEU A 42 8.89 15.85 -11.84
C LEU A 42 9.74 16.42 -12.97
N ASN A 43 9.86 15.69 -14.08
CA ASN A 43 10.54 16.19 -15.27
C ASN A 43 9.57 17.06 -16.10
N PRO A 44 9.84 18.36 -16.30
CA PRO A 44 8.96 19.26 -17.06
C PRO A 44 8.77 18.87 -18.53
N ARG A 45 9.66 18.02 -19.09
CA ARG A 45 9.59 17.56 -20.48
C ARG A 45 8.65 16.37 -20.67
N TRP A 46 8.04 15.85 -19.61
CA TRP A 46 7.16 14.71 -19.68
C TRP A 46 5.76 15.07 -20.16
N ASN A 47 5.16 14.16 -20.94
CA ASN A 47 3.77 14.25 -21.33
C ASN A 47 2.84 13.87 -20.17
N GLY A 48 1.55 14.19 -20.29
CA GLY A 48 0.57 13.95 -19.23
C GLY A 48 0.50 12.49 -18.74
N GLN A 49 0.72 11.51 -19.63
CA GLN A 49 0.74 10.10 -19.26
C GLN A 49 1.95 9.73 -18.37
N LYS A 50 3.13 10.28 -18.67
CA LYS A 50 4.32 10.11 -17.82
C LYS A 50 4.17 10.85 -16.49
N VAL A 51 3.56 12.03 -16.48
CA VAL A 51 3.25 12.75 -15.23
C VAL A 51 2.26 11.95 -14.38
N TYR A 52 1.24 11.35 -14.99
CA TYR A 52 0.30 10.46 -14.31
C TYR A 52 1.03 9.26 -13.70
N ALA A 53 1.86 8.57 -14.49
CA ALA A 53 2.64 7.43 -13.99
C ALA A 53 3.56 7.81 -12.82
N TRP A 54 4.22 8.97 -12.90
CA TRP A 54 5.04 9.50 -11.81
C TRP A 54 4.24 9.78 -10.53
N ASN A 55 3.05 10.40 -10.66
CA ASN A 55 2.16 10.63 -9.52
C ASN A 55 1.71 9.32 -8.88
N THR A 56 1.36 8.32 -9.68
CA THR A 56 1.05 6.97 -9.18
C THR A 56 2.21 6.39 -8.39
N GLY A 57 3.44 6.50 -8.89
CA GLY A 57 4.63 6.03 -8.18
C GLY A 57 4.81 6.71 -6.82
N ARG A 58 4.55 8.02 -6.73
CA ARG A 58 4.57 8.76 -5.46
C ARG A 58 3.51 8.29 -4.48
N GLN A 59 2.28 8.08 -4.96
CA GLN A 59 1.19 7.57 -4.12
C GLN A 59 1.52 6.18 -3.57
N LEU A 60 2.12 5.30 -4.38
CA LEU A 60 2.58 3.98 -3.93
C LEU A 60 3.64 4.08 -2.84
N LYS A 61 4.62 4.99 -2.99
CA LYS A 61 5.63 5.25 -1.94
C LYS A 61 4.98 5.74 -0.65
N GLN A 62 4.03 6.66 -0.77
CA GLN A 62 3.31 7.19 0.38
C GLN A 62 2.47 6.11 1.08
N GLY A 63 1.76 5.28 0.31
CA GLY A 63 1.00 4.14 0.84
C GLY A 63 1.89 3.11 1.53
N LEU A 64 3.11 2.88 1.03
CA LEU A 64 4.09 2.03 1.71
C LEU A 64 4.53 2.66 3.05
N PHE A 65 4.74 3.97 3.08
CA PHE A 65 5.15 4.69 4.29
C PHE A 65 4.04 4.77 5.34
N THR A 66 2.77 4.92 4.92
CA THR A 66 1.61 4.94 5.82
C THR A 66 1.15 3.54 6.26
N GLY A 67 1.63 2.48 5.60
CA GLY A 67 1.23 1.09 5.85
C GLY A 67 -0.07 0.68 5.16
N GLU A 68 -0.60 1.50 4.24
CA GLU A 68 -1.74 1.13 3.39
C GLU A 68 -1.35 0.11 2.31
N MET A 69 -0.08 0.13 1.89
CA MET A 69 0.51 -0.80 0.94
C MET A 69 1.62 -1.59 1.63
N VAL A 70 1.70 -2.89 1.35
CA VAL A 70 2.71 -3.78 1.93
C VAL A 70 3.33 -4.63 0.83
N ILE A 71 4.63 -4.90 0.97
CA ILE A 71 5.35 -5.81 0.07
C ILE A 71 5.07 -7.24 0.54
N ARG A 72 4.43 -8.02 -0.31
CA ARG A 72 4.21 -9.45 -0.08
C ARG A 72 5.55 -10.19 -0.22
N ALA A 73 5.95 -10.92 0.82
CA ALA A 73 7.26 -11.57 0.89
C ALA A 73 7.47 -12.71 -0.14
N LYS A 74 6.38 -13.28 -0.68
CA LYS A 74 6.43 -14.42 -1.60
C LYS A 74 6.90 -14.05 -3.01
N ASP A 75 6.47 -12.91 -3.50
CA ASP A 75 6.59 -12.47 -4.91
C ASP A 75 7.14 -11.04 -5.03
N SER A 76 7.50 -10.41 -3.89
CA SER A 76 7.95 -9.02 -3.82
C SER A 76 6.92 -8.02 -4.38
N MET A 77 5.64 -8.40 -4.43
CA MET A 77 4.58 -7.55 -4.97
C MET A 77 4.09 -6.56 -3.92
N LEU A 78 4.02 -5.30 -4.31
CA LEU A 78 3.40 -4.23 -3.56
C LEU A 78 1.89 -4.33 -3.74
N VAL A 79 1.21 -4.74 -2.67
CA VAL A 79 -0.23 -4.96 -2.64
C VAL A 79 -0.86 -4.15 -1.51
N PRO A 80 -2.15 -3.81 -1.60
CA PRO A 80 -2.86 -3.22 -0.48
C PRO A 80 -2.81 -4.11 0.76
N ALA A 81 -2.70 -3.50 1.95
CA ALA A 81 -2.59 -4.23 3.22
C ALA A 81 -3.75 -5.20 3.47
N TRP A 82 -4.96 -4.88 3.00
CA TRP A 82 -6.12 -5.74 3.13
C TRP A 82 -6.02 -7.05 2.31
N GLU A 83 -5.23 -7.07 1.22
CA GLU A 83 -5.01 -8.28 0.42
C GLU A 83 -4.05 -9.27 1.10
N GLN A 84 -3.27 -8.84 2.09
CA GLN A 84 -2.42 -9.77 2.86
C GLN A 84 -3.23 -10.70 3.78
N ASN A 85 -4.42 -10.28 4.22
CA ASN A 85 -5.25 -11.05 5.15
C ASN A 85 -5.97 -12.25 4.52
N LEU A 86 -5.93 -12.40 3.19
CA LEU A 86 -6.59 -13.51 2.49
C LEU A 86 -5.79 -14.82 2.49
N THR A 87 -4.56 -14.84 3.03
CA THR A 87 -3.72 -16.05 3.08
C THR A 87 -3.34 -16.49 4.50
N CYS A 88 -4.00 -15.97 5.52
CA CYS A 88 -3.80 -16.39 6.91
C CYS A 88 -4.94 -17.29 7.38
N ASP A 89 -5.18 -18.41 6.67
CA ASP A 89 -5.92 -19.53 7.23
C ASP A 89 -5.03 -20.26 8.25
N THR A 90 -4.89 -19.67 9.43
CA THR A 90 -4.66 -20.41 10.67
C THR A 90 -5.37 -19.65 11.77
N GLU A 91 -6.61 -20.08 12.02
CA GLU A 91 -7.44 -19.88 13.23
C GLU A 91 -7.51 -18.46 13.84
N PRO A 92 -8.68 -17.78 13.76
CA PRO A 92 -8.92 -16.59 14.56
C PRO A 92 -9.11 -16.97 16.04
N THR A 93 -8.05 -16.98 16.83
CA THR A 93 -8.23 -16.83 18.29
C THR A 93 -8.81 -15.44 18.56
N PRO A 94 -9.98 -15.33 19.22
CA PRO A 94 -10.61 -14.04 19.45
C PRO A 94 -9.89 -13.34 20.59
N LYS A 95 -8.94 -12.46 20.27
CA LYS A 95 -8.57 -11.38 21.18
C LYS A 95 -9.22 -10.11 20.67
N ALA A 96 -10.48 -9.97 21.08
CA ALA A 96 -11.10 -8.68 21.26
C ALA A 96 -10.12 -7.78 22.03
N SER A 97 -9.49 -6.86 21.31
CA SER A 97 -8.81 -5.71 21.91
C SER A 97 -9.26 -4.48 21.14
N ILE A 98 -10.54 -4.14 21.36
CA ILE A 98 -11.02 -2.79 21.20
C ILE A 98 -10.26 -1.97 22.25
N ARG A 99 -9.14 -1.33 21.85
CA ARG A 99 -8.52 -0.25 22.62
C ARG A 99 -9.41 0.98 22.50
N LEU A 100 -10.43 1.06 23.35
CA LEU A 100 -11.03 2.35 23.70
C LEU A 100 -10.04 3.08 24.60
N TRP A 101 -9.40 4.09 24.03
CA TRP A 101 -8.58 5.05 24.76
C TRP A 101 -9.51 6.15 25.29
N TRP A 102 -10.03 5.95 26.49
CA TRP A 102 -10.40 7.01 27.45
C TRP A 102 -9.61 6.61 28.70
N GLY A 103 -8.56 7.32 29.09
CA GLY A 103 -8.63 8.71 29.49
C GLY A 103 -9.05 8.78 30.95
N SER A 104 -8.07 9.11 31.81
CA SER A 104 -8.22 9.58 33.20
C SER A 104 -8.04 8.57 34.34
N GLU A 105 -6.76 8.39 34.64
CA GLU A 105 -6.13 8.47 35.96
C GLU A 105 -6.95 9.22 37.04
N LEU A 106 -7.35 8.51 38.09
CA LEU A 106 -7.42 9.08 39.45
C LEU A 106 -6.88 8.08 40.46
N LYS A 107 -5.74 8.49 41.00
CA LYS A 107 -5.04 8.01 42.19
C LYS A 107 -5.93 8.23 43.41
N LEU A 108 -5.99 7.26 44.32
CA LEU A 108 -6.04 7.35 45.80
C LEU A 108 -6.40 5.96 46.34
N GLY A 109 -5.44 5.25 46.95
CA GLY A 109 -5.39 5.10 48.41
C GLY A 109 -6.38 4.01 48.83
N GLY A 110 -5.98 2.74 48.93
CA GLY A 110 -5.25 2.24 50.10
C GLY A 110 -6.19 2.16 51.30
N PHE A 111 -6.65 0.96 51.69
CA PHE A 111 -6.58 0.44 53.06
C PHE A 111 -7.13 -1.00 53.14
N ARG A 112 -6.59 -1.72 54.12
CA ARG A 112 -6.60 -3.17 54.33
C ARG A 112 -7.64 -3.56 55.41
N LEU A 113 -8.01 -4.84 55.39
CA LEU A 113 -8.35 -5.74 56.50
C LEU A 113 -9.74 -5.67 57.15
N GLY A 114 -10.24 -6.87 57.46
CA GLY A 114 -11.40 -7.17 58.29
C GLY A 114 -11.91 -8.57 57.99
#